data_AF-A0A6B3FNC0-F1
#
_entry.id   AF-A0A6B3FNC0-F1
#
_cell.length_a   1.000
_cell.length_b   1.000
_cell.length_c   1.000
_cell.angle_alpha   90.00
_cell.angle_beta   90.00
_cell.angle_gamma   90.00
#
_symmetry.space_group_name_H-M   'P 1'
#
loop_
_entity.id
_entity.type
_entity.pdbx_description
1 polymer ?
#
loop_
_entity_poly.entity_id
_entity_poly.type
_entity_poly.pdbx_seq_one_letter_code
_entity_poly.pdbx_strand_id
1 'polypeptide(L)'
;AEEAPRFDKDTADAVRLVTEETMRLARLVEDLMEISRFDAGAVALHADDLDLAESLRHTLSTRGWTGRVETELPAGVRARVDPRRLDV
;
A
#
# COMPACT_ATOMS: atom_id res chain seq x y z
N ALA A 1 46.60 -17.34 23.97
CA ALA A 1 45.16 -17.22 23.73
C ALA A 1 45.00 -16.83 22.28
N GLU A 2 44.70 -17.79 21.43
CA GLU A 2 44.51 -17.60 19.98
C GLU A 2 43.35 -16.64 19.70
N GLU A 3 43.59 -15.62 18.88
CA GLU A 3 42.55 -14.78 18.29
C GLU A 3 41.72 -15.61 17.29
N ALA A 4 40.64 -16.22 17.77
CA ALA A 4 39.58 -16.77 16.93
C ALA A 4 38.90 -15.63 16.13
N PRO A 5 38.40 -15.90 14.91
CA PRO A 5 38.54 -15.01 13.77
C PRO A 5 37.50 -13.89 13.77
N ARG A 6 37.96 -12.63 13.89
CA ARG A 6 37.14 -11.43 13.60
C ARG A 6 36.40 -11.51 12.26
N PHE A 7 37.00 -12.20 11.28
CA PHE A 7 36.45 -12.46 9.95
C PHE A 7 35.08 -13.16 9.96
N ASP A 8 34.78 -14.07 10.89
CA ASP A 8 33.49 -14.78 10.91
C ASP A 8 32.34 -13.82 11.28
N LYS A 9 32.59 -12.93 12.24
CA LYS A 9 31.64 -11.90 12.65
C LYS A 9 31.46 -10.84 11.57
N ASP A 10 32.55 -10.35 10.96
CA ASP A 10 32.48 -9.36 9.88
C ASP A 10 31.77 -9.94 8.65
N THR A 11 31.96 -11.24 8.37
CA THR A 11 31.25 -11.96 7.31
C THR A 11 29.76 -12.11 7.64
N ALA A 12 29.42 -12.48 8.87
CA ALA A 12 28.02 -12.57 9.32
C ALA A 12 27.30 -11.21 9.25
N ASP A 13 27.98 -10.13 9.63
CA ASP A 13 27.46 -8.77 9.56
C ASP A 13 27.27 -8.32 8.10
N ALA A 14 28.21 -8.64 7.21
CA ALA A 14 28.10 -8.37 5.78
C ALA A 14 26.93 -9.15 5.14
N VAL A 15 26.76 -10.43 5.48
CA VAL A 15 25.65 -11.26 4.99
C VAL A 15 24.29 -10.72 5.46
N ARG A 16 24.21 -10.28 6.73
CA ARG A 16 22.99 -9.66 7.26
C ARG A 16 22.64 -8.37 6.50
N LEU A 17 23.61 -7.49 6.29
CA LEU A 17 23.42 -6.24 5.54
C LEU A 17 22.96 -6.51 4.09
N VAL A 18 23.61 -7.44 3.40
CA VAL A 18 23.22 -7.82 2.02
C VAL A 18 21.80 -8.38 1.98
N THR A 19 21.42 -9.19 2.97
CA THR A 19 20.06 -9.75 3.07
C THR A 19 19.03 -8.63 3.29
N GLU A 20 19.31 -7.70 4.19
CA GLU A 20 18.44 -6.55 4.48
C GLU A 20 18.26 -5.65 3.25
N GLU A 21 19.35 -5.31 2.55
CA GLU A 21 19.29 -4.50 1.35
C GLU A 21 18.59 -5.21 0.18
N THR A 22 18.76 -6.53 0.05
CA THR A 22 18.04 -7.31 -0.97
C THR A 22 16.53 -7.31 -0.70
N MET A 23 16.13 -7.45 0.57
CA MET A 23 14.71 -7.38 0.97
C MET A 23 14.15 -5.97 0.77
N ARG A 24 14.97 -4.94 0.99
CA ARG A 24 14.59 -3.54 0.73
C ARG A 24 14.40 -3.29 -0.77
N LEU A 25 15.33 -3.77 -1.61
CA LEU A 25 15.22 -3.68 -3.06
C LEU A 25 13.97 -4.41 -3.58
N ALA A 26 13.68 -5.61 -3.06
CA ALA A 26 12.50 -6.37 -3.44
C ALA A 26 11.20 -5.59 -3.16
N ARG A 27 11.09 -4.94 -1.99
CA ARG A 27 9.93 -4.07 -1.68
C ARG A 27 9.83 -2.88 -2.62
N LEU A 28 10.94 -2.17 -2.87
CA LEU A 28 10.94 -1.03 -3.80
C LEU A 28 10.55 -1.44 -5.23
N VAL A 29 10.95 -2.64 -5.67
CA VAL A 29 10.56 -3.18 -6.97
C VAL A 29 9.08 -3.53 -6.98
N GLU A 30 8.53 -4.13 -5.93
CA GLU A 30 7.09 -4.39 -5.82
C GLU A 30 6.30 -3.09 -5.87
N ASP A 31 6.69 -2.08 -5.09
CA ASP A 31 6.07 -0.75 -5.08
C ASP A 31 6.13 -0.11 -6.48
N LEU A 32 7.28 -0.21 -7.16
CA LEU A 32 7.45 0.31 -8.52
C LEU A 32 6.61 -0.46 -9.54
N MET A 33 6.51 -1.79 -9.41
CA MET A 33 5.67 -2.62 -10.27
C MET A 33 4.19 -2.29 -10.06
N GLU A 34 3.77 -1.99 -8.83
CA GLU A 34 2.43 -1.56 -8.51
C GLU A 34 2.11 -0.22 -9.20
N ILE A 35 2.96 0.81 -8.98
CA ILE A 35 2.84 2.13 -9.62
C ILE A 35 2.88 2.01 -11.15
N SER A 36 3.81 1.22 -11.70
CA SER A 36 3.93 1.01 -13.15
C SER A 36 2.70 0.32 -13.74
N ARG A 37 2.10 -0.64 -13.04
CA ARG A 37 0.89 -1.33 -13.50
C ARG A 37 -0.35 -0.42 -13.44
N PHE A 38 -0.42 0.47 -12.45
CA PHE A 38 -1.43 1.52 -12.39
C PHE A 38 -1.27 2.50 -13.57
N ASP A 39 -0.05 2.98 -13.82
CA ASP A 39 0.25 3.95 -14.89
C ASP A 39 0.11 3.36 -16.30
N ALA A 40 0.44 2.07 -16.48
CA ALA A 40 0.32 1.38 -17.77
C ALA A 40 -1.12 1.01 -18.14
N GLY A 41 -2.11 1.30 -17.29
CA GLY A 41 -3.51 0.91 -17.52
C GLY A 41 -3.75 -0.61 -17.54
N ALA A 42 -2.76 -1.42 -17.12
CA ALA A 42 -2.80 -2.88 -17.18
C ALA A 42 -3.72 -3.50 -16.11
N VAL A 43 -4.06 -2.75 -15.06
CA VAL A 43 -5.19 -3.09 -14.19
C VAL A 43 -6.46 -2.54 -14.82
N ALA A 44 -7.24 -3.43 -15.46
CA ALA A 44 -8.56 -3.09 -15.98
C ALA A 44 -9.40 -2.43 -14.88
N LEU A 45 -9.98 -1.27 -15.20
CA LEU A 45 -10.90 -0.56 -14.33
C LEU A 45 -12.17 -1.41 -14.18
N HIS A 46 -12.40 -1.99 -13.00
CA HIS A 46 -13.66 -2.68 -12.70
C HIS A 46 -14.63 -1.66 -12.15
N ALA A 47 -15.21 -0.88 -13.05
CA ALA A 47 -16.02 0.25 -12.69
C ALA A 47 -17.46 -0.19 -12.43
N ASP A 48 -17.89 -0.07 -11.18
CA ASP A 48 -19.24 -0.37 -10.73
C ASP A 48 -20.00 0.93 -10.45
N ASP A 49 -21.30 0.92 -10.73
CA ASP A 49 -22.18 2.02 -10.33
C ASP A 49 -22.47 1.89 -8.82
N LEU A 50 -21.92 2.82 -8.03
CA LEU A 50 -22.04 2.82 -6.57
C LEU A 50 -22.50 4.17 -6.02
N ASP A 51 -23.13 4.15 -4.85
CA ASP A 51 -23.46 5.38 -4.12
C ASP A 51 -22.22 5.84 -3.34
N LEU A 52 -21.59 6.91 -3.82
CA LEU A 52 -20.36 7.44 -3.24
C LEU A 52 -20.56 7.92 -1.81
N ALA A 53 -21.73 8.47 -1.49
CA ALA A 53 -22.02 8.97 -0.15
C ALA A 53 -22.11 7.82 0.85
N GLU A 54 -22.69 6.69 0.46
CA GLU A 54 -22.71 5.48 1.29
C GLU A 54 -21.30 4.91 1.49
N SER A 55 -20.53 4.74 0.41
CA SER A 55 -19.18 4.20 0.50
C SER A 55 -18.25 5.07 1.35
N LEU A 56 -18.28 6.40 1.19
CA LEU A 56 -17.46 7.31 2.00
C LEU A 56 -17.85 7.30 3.49
N ARG A 57 -19.16 7.21 3.81
CA ARG A 57 -19.59 7.03 5.20
C ARG A 57 -19.06 5.73 5.80
N HIS A 58 -19.05 4.65 5.01
CA HIS A 58 -18.51 3.37 5.47
C HIS A 58 -16.99 3.41 5.68
N THR A 59 -16.24 4.05 4.78
CA THR A 59 -14.79 4.28 4.96
C THR A 59 -14.51 5.06 6.24
N LEU A 60 -15.23 6.17 6.46
CA LEU A 60 -15.04 7.01 7.64
C LEU A 60 -15.37 6.28 8.94
N SER A 61 -16.40 5.44 8.95
CA SER A 61 -16.75 4.63 10.13
C SER A 61 -15.69 3.55 10.41
N THR A 62 -15.24 2.84 9.38
CA THR A 62 -14.21 1.80 9.49
C THR A 62 -12.88 2.36 9.99
N ARG A 63 -12.52 3.59 9.58
CA ARG A 63 -11.29 4.28 10.02
C ARG A 63 -11.44 5.05 11.34
N GLY A 64 -12.64 5.06 11.94
CA GLY A 64 -12.91 5.78 13.19
C GLY A 64 -12.85 7.31 13.05
N TRP A 65 -13.08 7.83 11.84
CA TRP A 65 -13.07 9.27 11.53
C TRP A 65 -14.47 9.89 11.54
N THR A 66 -15.50 9.12 11.89
CA THR A 66 -16.86 9.62 12.07
C THR A 66 -16.87 10.83 13.02
N GLY A 67 -17.39 11.96 12.53
CA GLY A 67 -17.46 13.22 13.29
C GLY A 67 -16.12 13.92 13.51
N ARG A 68 -15.02 13.40 12.96
CA ARG A 68 -13.69 14.05 12.97
C ARG A 68 -13.41 14.85 11.71
N VAL A 69 -14.24 14.65 10.68
CA VAL A 69 -14.15 15.33 9.38
C VAL A 69 -15.54 15.84 9.03
N GLU A 70 -15.63 17.10 8.61
CA GLU A 70 -16.85 17.66 8.04
C GLU A 70 -17.09 17.07 6.66
N THR A 71 -18.32 16.66 6.38
CA THR A 71 -18.64 15.99 5.11
C THR A 71 -19.98 16.48 4.57
N GLU A 72 -20.02 16.75 3.27
CA GLU A 72 -21.24 17.01 2.52
C GLU A 72 -21.52 15.80 1.62
N LEU A 73 -22.23 14.81 2.16
CA LEU A 73 -22.49 13.53 1.49
C LEU A 73 -24.00 13.36 1.24
N PRO A 74 -24.58 14.06 0.24
CA PRO A 74 -25.98 13.89 -0.13
C PRO A 74 -26.22 12.46 -0.63
N ALA A 75 -27.40 11.90 -0.34
CA ALA A 75 -27.75 10.55 -0.80
C ALA A 75 -27.96 10.51 -2.32
N GLY A 76 -27.72 9.35 -2.93
CA GLY A 76 -28.00 9.14 -4.36
C GLY A 76 -26.92 9.70 -5.30
N VAL A 77 -25.74 10.04 -4.79
CA VAL A 77 -24.58 10.41 -5.63
C VAL A 77 -24.01 9.14 -6.24
N ARG A 78 -24.57 8.75 -7.38
CA ARG A 78 -24.18 7.56 -8.13
C ARG A 78 -23.02 7.91 -9.07
N ALA A 79 -21.93 7.16 -8.97
CA ALA A 79 -20.82 7.28 -9.89
C ALA A 79 -20.29 5.90 -10.27
N ARG A 80 -19.73 5.82 -11.48
CA ARG A 80 -19.04 4.64 -11.97
C ARG A 80 -17.57 4.74 -11.58
N VAL A 81 -17.16 4.00 -10.55
CA VAL A 81 -15.79 3.99 -10.03
C VAL A 81 -15.36 2.57 -9.68
N ASP A 82 -14.06 2.31 -9.55
CA ASP A 82 -13.55 1.00 -9.08
C ASP A 82 -13.57 0.99 -7.54
N PRO A 83 -14.43 0.20 -6.88
CA PRO A 83 -14.58 0.23 -5.41
C PRO A 83 -13.27 -0.09 -4.69
N ARG A 84 -12.41 -0.92 -5.28
CA ARG A 84 -11.13 -1.33 -4.70
C ARG A 84 -10.13 -0.18 -4.61
N ARG A 85 -10.32 0.85 -5.44
CA ARG A 85 -9.46 2.05 -5.47
C ARG A 85 -10.03 3.22 -4.67
N LEU A 86 -11.26 3.10 -4.17
CA LEU A 86 -11.93 4.18 -3.43
C LEU A 86 -11.45 4.27 -1.96
N ASP A 87 -11.12 3.13 -1.35
CA ASP A 87 -10.83 3.01 0.09
C ASP A 87 -9.34 2.68 0.37
N VAL A 88 -8.43 3.18 -0.47
CA VAL A 88 -6.96 3.07 -0.25
C VAL A 88 -6.51 3.99 0.88
#